data_AF-A0A7X7HLY2-F1
#
_entry.id   AF-A0A7X7HLY2-F1
#
_cell.length_a   1.000
_cell.length_b   1.000
_cell.length_c   1.000
_cell.angle_alpha   90.00
_cell.angle_beta   90.00
_cell.angle_gamma   90.00
#
_symmetry.space_group_name_H-M   'P 1'
#
loop_
_entity.id
_entity.type
_entity.pdbx_description
1 polymer ?
#
loop_
_entity_poly.entity_id
_entity_poly.type
_entity_poly.pdbx_seq_one_letter_code
_entity_poly.pdbx_strand_id
1 'polypeptide(L)'
;MQQDDGNGSSLPGGKGSPGDGNRKFVIVGQTGDGRAFRPSDWAERLAGVMSAFRPGRAGSRHHLTYSPYVVPSTRGGFKCVIVDPALRDLEPMAYKFVLGFARDNGLRLEPLDGGDEVASDG
;
A
#
# COMPACT_ATOMS: atom_id res chain seq x y z
N MET A 1 55.22 -19.34 -6.63
CA MET A 1 54.07 -19.41 -5.69
C MET A 1 53.46 -18.01 -5.74
N GLN A 2 52.61 -17.66 -6.70
CA GLN A 2 51.19 -18.09 -6.85
C GLN A 2 50.56 -18.17 -5.45
N GLN A 3 49.60 -17.31 -5.09
CA GLN A 3 48.25 -17.13 -5.66
C GLN A 3 47.87 -15.61 -5.59
N ASP A 4 47.15 -14.96 -6.52
CA ASP A 4 45.67 -14.98 -6.77
C ASP A 4 44.85 -15.15 -5.47
N ASP A 5 43.80 -14.42 -5.12
CA ASP A 5 42.60 -13.91 -5.78
C ASP A 5 42.19 -12.57 -5.09
N GLY A 6 41.64 -11.54 -5.73
CA GLY A 6 40.29 -11.53 -6.30
C GLY A 6 39.19 -11.41 -5.23
N ASN A 7 38.77 -10.19 -4.85
CA ASN A 7 37.34 -9.92 -4.59
C ASN A 7 37.01 -8.42 -4.55
N GLY A 8 36.50 -7.89 -5.66
CA GLY A 8 35.54 -6.80 -5.63
C GLY A 8 34.15 -7.37 -5.36
N SER A 9 33.44 -6.87 -4.36
CA SER A 9 32.00 -7.07 -4.16
C SER A 9 31.53 -5.94 -3.25
N SER A 10 31.06 -4.82 -3.82
CA SER A 10 29.64 -4.60 -4.11
C SER A 10 28.76 -4.89 -2.90
N LEU A 11 28.43 -3.82 -2.16
CA LEU A 11 27.18 -3.71 -1.39
C LEU A 11 26.79 -2.23 -1.33
N PRO A 12 26.05 -1.66 -2.29
CA PRO A 12 25.01 -0.73 -1.90
C PRO A 12 23.98 -1.55 -1.11
N GLY A 13 23.71 -1.15 0.13
CA GLY A 13 22.67 -1.73 0.98
C GLY A 13 21.27 -1.45 0.44
N GLY A 14 20.96 -1.97 -0.76
CA GLY A 14 19.61 -2.15 -1.26
C GLY A 14 19.01 -3.35 -0.55
N LYS A 15 18.53 -3.15 0.69
CA LYS A 15 17.72 -4.13 1.39
C LYS A 15 16.31 -4.12 0.78
N GLY A 16 16.22 -4.64 -0.43
CA GLY A 16 14.98 -4.97 -1.13
C GLY A 16 15.12 -6.38 -1.68
N SER A 17 15.09 -7.38 -0.80
CA SER A 17 14.98 -8.77 -1.25
C SER A 17 13.71 -8.92 -2.10
N PRO A 18 13.77 -9.57 -3.28
CA PRO A 18 12.62 -9.81 -4.13
C PRO A 18 11.83 -11.00 -3.57
N GLY A 19 11.15 -10.77 -2.45
CA GLY A 19 10.17 -11.68 -1.86
C GLY A 19 8.78 -11.15 -2.17
N ASP A 20 8.22 -11.62 -3.28
CA ASP A 20 6.99 -11.21 -3.97
C ASP A 20 5.67 -11.22 -3.16
N GLY A 21 5.71 -11.40 -1.84
CA GLY A 21 4.52 -11.57 -0.98
C GLY A 21 4.14 -10.35 -0.11
N ASN A 22 4.94 -9.27 -0.12
CA ASN A 22 4.75 -8.12 0.76
C ASN A 22 4.82 -6.76 0.03
N ARG A 23 4.37 -6.72 -1.22
CA ARG A 23 4.32 -5.48 -2.00
C ARG A 23 3.07 -4.67 -1.64
N LYS A 24 3.26 -3.38 -1.38
CA LYS A 24 2.16 -2.44 -1.17
C LYS A 24 1.30 -2.41 -2.43
N PHE A 25 0.01 -2.19 -2.26
CA PHE A 25 -0.90 -1.97 -3.37
C PHE A 25 -1.72 -0.72 -3.11
N VAL A 26 -2.27 -0.17 -4.18
CA VAL A 26 -3.14 0.99 -4.13
C VAL A 26 -4.49 0.62 -4.73
N ILE A 27 -5.55 0.92 -3.99
CA ILE A 27 -6.91 0.85 -4.49
C ILE A 27 -7.20 2.19 -5.15
N VAL A 28 -7.29 2.19 -6.46
CA VAL A 28 -7.65 3.37 -7.25
C VAL A 28 -9.16 3.47 -7.27
N GLY A 29 -9.67 4.64 -6.88
CA GLY A 29 -11.09 5.00 -6.94
C GLY A 29 -11.53 5.28 -8.37
N GLN A 30 -11.15 4.41 -9.30
CA GLN A 30 -11.60 4.39 -10.68
C GLN A 30 -12.36 3.08 -10.87
N THR A 31 -13.62 3.19 -11.28
CA THR A 31 -14.45 2.03 -11.59
C THR A 31 -14.05 1.42 -12.94
N GLY A 32 -14.51 0.20 -13.22
CA GLY A 32 -14.29 -0.45 -14.53
C GLY A 32 -14.68 0.41 -15.74
N ASP A 33 -15.65 1.31 -15.58
CA ASP A 33 -16.10 2.27 -16.61
C ASP A 33 -15.15 3.47 -16.79
N GLY A 34 -14.02 3.50 -16.10
CA GLY A 34 -13.06 4.61 -16.13
C GLY A 34 -13.50 5.87 -15.36
N ARG A 35 -14.62 5.80 -14.63
CA ARG A 35 -15.18 6.93 -13.88
C ARG A 35 -14.64 6.97 -12.45
N ALA A 36 -14.62 8.16 -11.86
CA ALA A 36 -14.23 8.34 -10.46
C ALA A 36 -15.30 7.73 -9.54
N PHE A 37 -14.87 6.88 -8.62
CA PHE A 37 -15.72 6.33 -7.59
C PHE A 37 -16.18 7.44 -6.64
N ARG A 38 -17.50 7.50 -6.44
CA ARG A 38 -18.18 8.46 -5.57
C ARG A 38 -18.72 7.69 -4.35
N PRO A 39 -18.72 8.31 -3.18
CA PRO A 39 -18.41 9.72 -2.92
C PRO A 39 -16.89 9.98 -2.87
N SER A 40 -16.46 11.20 -3.17
CA SER A 40 -15.03 11.57 -3.29
C SER A 40 -14.25 11.55 -1.96
N ASP A 41 -14.93 11.34 -0.84
CA ASP A 41 -14.39 11.17 0.51
C ASP A 41 -14.26 9.68 0.90
N TRP A 42 -14.55 8.73 0.00
CA TRP A 42 -14.49 7.30 0.30
C TRP A 42 -13.12 6.85 0.84
N ALA A 43 -12.03 7.41 0.29
CA ALA A 43 -10.67 7.07 0.69
C ALA A 43 -10.39 7.50 2.14
N GLU A 44 -10.83 8.70 2.51
CA GLU A 44 -10.73 9.25 3.87
C GLU A 44 -11.61 8.46 4.83
N ARG A 45 -12.82 8.07 4.40
CA ARG A 45 -13.72 7.21 5.17
C ARG A 45 -13.09 5.85 5.43
N LEU A 46 -12.52 5.20 4.41
CA LEU A 46 -11.87 3.89 4.56
C LEU A 46 -10.67 3.99 5.50
N ALA A 47 -9.82 4.99 5.33
CA ALA A 47 -8.68 5.24 6.24
C ALA A 47 -9.13 5.51 7.68
N GLY A 48 -10.22 6.27 7.87
CA GLY A 48 -10.80 6.54 9.18
C GLY A 48 -11.38 5.29 9.85
N VAL A 49 -12.09 4.44 9.10
CA VAL A 49 -12.55 3.13 9.58
C VAL A 49 -11.36 2.29 10.02
N MET A 50 -10.28 2.26 9.24
CA MET A 50 -9.05 1.53 9.56
C MET A 50 -8.27 2.10 10.76
N SER A 51 -8.45 3.39 11.08
CA SER A 51 -7.88 3.99 12.30
C SER A 51 -8.47 3.39 13.59
N ALA A 52 -9.67 2.79 13.54
CA ALA A 52 -10.32 2.17 14.69
C ALA A 52 -9.86 0.73 14.97
N PHE A 53 -9.20 0.06 14.02
CA PHE A 53 -8.75 -1.34 14.14
C PHE A 53 -7.33 -1.42 14.72
N ARG A 54 -7.18 -1.01 15.99
CA ARG A 54 -5.98 -1.33 16.79
C ARG A 54 -6.33 -2.40 17.84
N PRO A 55 -5.63 -3.54 17.89
CA PRO A 55 -5.86 -4.53 18.93
C PRO A 55 -5.40 -3.94 20.27
N GLY A 56 -6.31 -3.84 21.24
CA GLY A 56 -5.98 -3.57 22.64
C GLY A 56 -6.55 -2.32 23.31
N ARG A 57 -7.49 -1.56 22.72
CA ARG A 57 -8.13 -0.48 23.49
C ARG A 57 -9.55 -0.08 23.05
N ALA A 58 -10.53 -0.84 23.54
CA ALA A 58 -11.83 -0.26 23.89
C ALA A 58 -11.62 0.65 25.11
N GLY A 59 -11.21 1.90 24.90
CA GLY A 59 -10.96 2.80 26.03
C GLY A 59 -10.24 4.09 25.67
N SER A 60 -11.04 5.14 25.48
CA SER A 60 -10.69 6.50 25.90
C SER A 60 -9.55 7.19 25.13
N ARG A 61 -9.99 8.14 24.29
CA ARG A 61 -9.37 9.45 24.00
C ARG A 61 -8.01 9.48 23.29
N HIS A 62 -7.96 10.32 22.26
CA HIS A 62 -6.79 11.04 21.72
C HIS A 62 -5.80 10.28 20.82
N HIS A 63 -6.07 10.31 19.52
CA HIS A 63 -5.41 11.11 18.48
C HIS A 63 -5.81 10.48 17.14
N LEU A 64 -6.31 11.26 16.19
CA LEU A 64 -6.67 10.82 14.83
C LEU A 64 -5.40 10.48 14.03
N THR A 65 -4.60 9.56 14.54
CA THR A 65 -3.37 9.12 13.89
C THR A 65 -3.75 7.99 12.94
N TYR A 66 -3.85 8.32 11.65
CA TYR A 66 -4.05 7.33 10.59
C TYR A 66 -3.14 6.12 10.80
N SER A 67 -3.67 4.92 10.56
CA SER A 67 -2.84 3.72 10.52
C SER A 67 -1.82 3.90 9.38
N PRO A 68 -0.50 3.79 9.63
CA PRO A 68 0.51 3.97 8.59
C PRO A 68 0.39 2.94 7.45
N TYR A 69 -0.42 1.90 7.66
CA TYR A 69 -0.71 0.85 6.69
C TYR A 69 -1.82 1.19 5.71
N VAL A 70 -2.70 2.15 6.01
CA VAL A 70 -3.81 2.55 5.12
C VAL A 70 -3.78 4.06 4.99
N VAL A 71 -3.23 4.54 3.88
CA VAL A 71 -3.01 5.97 3.64
C VAL A 71 -3.89 6.43 2.48
N PRO A 72 -4.80 7.39 2.71
CA PRO A 72 -5.54 7.99 1.61
C PRO A 72 -4.59 8.83 0.77
N SER A 73 -4.65 8.65 -0.54
CA SER A 73 -3.83 9.35 -1.52
C SER A 73 -4.68 9.78 -2.71
N THR A 74 -4.08 10.49 -3.66
CA THR A 74 -4.72 10.88 -4.92
C THR A 74 -3.76 10.62 -6.05
N ARG A 75 -4.15 9.81 -7.05
CA ARG A 75 -3.33 9.43 -8.19
C ARG A 75 -4.08 9.74 -9.48
N GLY A 76 -3.48 10.51 -10.37
CA GLY A 76 -4.11 10.86 -11.67
C GLY A 76 -5.46 11.57 -11.55
N GLY A 77 -5.69 12.34 -10.49
CA GLY A 77 -6.97 13.01 -10.22
C GLY A 77 -8.05 12.12 -9.58
N PHE A 78 -7.79 10.83 -9.43
CA PHE A 78 -8.67 9.90 -8.73
C PHE A 78 -8.22 9.71 -7.28
N LYS A 79 -9.19 9.66 -6.37
CA LYS A 79 -8.95 9.30 -4.98
C LYS A 79 -8.49 7.86 -4.92
N CYS A 80 -7.50 7.56 -4.09
CA CYS A 80 -6.97 6.22 -3.94
C CYS A 80 -6.55 5.94 -2.51
N VAL A 81 -6.36 4.67 -2.18
CA VAL A 81 -5.93 4.24 -0.84
C VAL A 81 -4.77 3.29 -0.98
N ILE A 82 -3.63 3.68 -0.43
CA ILE A 82 -2.44 2.83 -0.38
C ILE A 82 -2.59 1.91 0.82
N VAL A 83 -2.40 0.62 0.59
CA VAL A 83 -2.54 -0.43 1.59
C VAL A 83 -1.23 -1.20 1.67
N ASP A 84 -0.71 -1.30 2.88
CA ASP A 84 0.48 -2.07 3.19
C ASP A 84 0.10 -3.52 3.56
N PRO A 85 0.67 -4.54 2.91
CA PRO A 85 0.42 -5.94 3.24
C PRO A 85 0.85 -6.33 4.66
N ALA A 86 1.70 -5.54 5.33
CA ALA A 86 1.96 -5.72 6.76
C ALA A 86 0.66 -5.64 7.58
N LEU A 87 -0.38 -4.93 7.11
CA LEU A 87 -1.70 -4.92 7.73
C LEU A 87 -2.31 -6.33 7.83
N ARG A 88 -2.01 -7.23 6.89
CA ARG A 88 -2.50 -8.62 6.93
C ARG A 88 -1.94 -9.39 8.12
N ASP A 89 -0.68 -9.15 8.46
CA ASP A 89 0.00 -9.86 9.53
C ASP A 89 -0.39 -9.31 10.91
N LEU A 90 -0.74 -8.02 11.00
CA LEU A 90 -1.33 -7.42 12.20
C LEU A 90 -2.82 -7.75 12.35
N GLU A 91 -3.61 -7.40 11.35
CA GLU A 91 -5.08 -7.42 11.36
C GLU A 91 -5.62 -8.02 10.04
N PRO A 92 -5.61 -9.36 9.90
CA PRO A 92 -6.03 -10.04 8.67
C PRO A 92 -7.51 -9.78 8.31
N MET A 93 -8.36 -9.49 9.30
CA MET A 93 -9.76 -9.14 9.08
C MET A 93 -9.91 -7.78 8.40
N ALA A 94 -9.15 -6.77 8.86
CA ALA A 94 -9.16 -5.43 8.27
C ALA A 94 -8.63 -5.47 6.83
N TYR A 95 -7.56 -6.22 6.59
CA TYR A 95 -7.01 -6.42 5.25
C TYR A 95 -8.03 -7.03 4.29
N LYS A 96 -8.73 -8.09 4.71
CA LYS A 96 -9.80 -8.72 3.92
C LYS A 96 -10.97 -7.76 3.69
N PHE A 97 -11.33 -6.93 4.67
CA PHE A 97 -12.38 -5.93 4.53
C PHE A 97 -12.04 -4.90 3.44
N VAL A 98 -10.80 -4.41 3.42
CA VAL A 98 -10.33 -3.44 2.42
C VAL A 98 -10.32 -4.04 1.01
N LEU A 99 -9.86 -5.29 0.87
CA LEU A 99 -9.92 -6.01 -0.40
C LEU A 99 -11.36 -6.29 -0.85
N GLY A 100 -12.22 -6.71 0.08
CA GLY A 100 -13.65 -6.92 -0.18
C GLY A 100 -14.32 -5.64 -0.65
N PHE A 101 -14.05 -4.51 0.02
CA PHE A 101 -14.55 -3.20 -0.36
C PHE A 101 -14.15 -2.82 -1.79
N ALA A 102 -12.89 -3.02 -2.18
CA ALA A 102 -12.44 -2.75 -3.53
C ALA A 102 -13.19 -3.63 -4.56
N ARG A 103 -13.32 -4.94 -4.27
CA ARG A 103 -13.99 -5.89 -5.15
C ARG A 103 -15.48 -5.58 -5.31
N ASP A 104 -16.18 -5.35 -4.22
CA ASP A 104 -17.62 -5.12 -4.19
C ASP A 104 -18.01 -3.81 -4.91
N ASN A 105 -17.10 -2.83 -4.90
CA ASN A 105 -17.28 -1.54 -5.59
C ASN A 105 -16.65 -1.51 -7.00
N GLY A 106 -16.04 -2.61 -7.46
CA GLY A 106 -15.39 -2.68 -8.77
C GLY A 106 -14.21 -1.70 -8.92
N LEU A 107 -13.49 -1.44 -7.83
CA LEU A 107 -12.32 -0.57 -7.80
C LEU A 107 -11.10 -1.31 -8.33
N ARG A 108 -10.23 -0.58 -9.03
CA ARG A 108 -8.98 -1.13 -9.54
C ARG A 108 -7.94 -1.24 -8.41
N LEU A 109 -7.33 -2.40 -8.26
CA LEU A 109 -6.15 -2.58 -7.42
C LEU A 109 -4.91 -2.55 -8.30
N GLU A 110 -3.98 -1.67 -7.98
CA GLU A 110 -2.68 -1.58 -8.66
C GLU A 110 -1.56 -1.90 -7.68
N PRO A 111 -0.56 -2.71 -8.06
CA PRO A 111 0.63 -2.86 -7.25
C PRO A 111 1.35 -1.52 -7.17
N LEU A 112 1.73 -1.12 -5.96
CA LEU A 112 2.65 -0.02 -5.72
C LEU A 112 4.08 -0.59 -5.78
N ASP A 113 4.42 -1.15 -6.93
CA ASP A 113 5.80 -1.45 -7.28
C ASP A 113 6.51 -0.11 -7.44
N GLY A 114 7.62 0.11 -6.74
CA GLY A 114 8.36 1.37 -6.69
C GLY A 114 9.04 1.78 -8.00
N GLY A 115 8.47 1.44 -9.16
CA GLY A 115 8.97 1.72 -10.49
C GLY A 115 8.35 2.98 -11.08
N ASP A 116 8.66 4.14 -10.50
CA ASP A 116 8.97 5.32 -11.32
C ASP A 116 10.48 5.26 -11.64
N GLU A 117 10.97 4.10 -12.11
CA GLU A 117 12.20 4.06 -12.88
C GLU A 117 11.80 4.59 -14.25
N VAL A 118 11.93 5.91 -14.37
CA VAL A 118 11.86 6.63 -15.62
C VAL A 118 12.62 5.81 -16.68
N ALA A 119 11.89 5.33 -17.68
CA ALA A 119 12.45 5.06 -18.98
C ALA A 119 13.00 6.39 -19.52
N SER A 120 14.15 6.81 -19.02
CA SER A 120 14.97 7.84 -19.61
C SER A 120 15.67 7.17 -20.77
N ASP A 121 14.98 7.22 -21.90
CA ASP A 121 15.56 7.17 -23.24
C ASP A 121 16.86 8.00 -23.28
N GLY A 122 17.95 7.36 -23.72
CA GLY A 122 19.28 7.96 -23.85
C GLY A 122 20.26 7.01 -24.52
#